data_AF-A0A7R8UPH0-F1
#
_entry.id   AF-A0A7R8UPH0-F1
#
_cell.length_a   1.000
_cell.length_b   1.000
_cell.length_c   1.000
_cell.angle_alpha   90.00
_cell.angle_beta   90.00
_cell.angle_gamma   90.00
#
_symmetry.space_group_name_H-M   'P 1'
#
loop_
_entity.id
_entity.type
_entity.pdbx_description
1 polymer ?
#
loop_
_entity_poly.entity_id
_entity_poly.type
_entity_poly.pdbx_seq_one_letter_code
_entity_poly.pdbx_strand_id
1 'polypeptide(L)'
;MGLLYGIGIRLMNFAIFFLIIVLLPGLPPKTHFPFTEFEITPSKELRGPLELNNHLDNGERLLDGRVYGPECLLARKNEIFTTIHGGEIIKITADHITHVAKFGQPCEAIYEEQKCGRPLGMDFDTIGNNLIVADAYYGIWQVDITNGKKKLLISPNQELDGKIKRKAKIFNSVAVDKKGDFYWTDSSSDFTLEDGFYTMMANPSGRLFFYDRKKNESKLLLDEIFFANGIALSPNEDFIVIAETGGSRLLKYYLQGPKKGKHEIFVDGLPGSPDNLTPDADGLWVPLVIARDADHPAIYQSLSRFPVIRLFILRFLALLELPFRLVNNAFPNTYTQKVLHYIGHFETTRALIPKRTTILRVDWSGNIIGSLHGFDKSVHSVSHVLELGEHLYLGSPFNNYLGRVKLPRGPQIKIRNVRYEGVEPVVSGKAKPKEVPTTTTPKPTTTPPPTTTTPKPTTTTPKPTTTTTTPKPTTTTPKPTTTTPKPTTAKPTTTAAPKTTAKPTTTTPKPTTASPTQSTAQKIKESQPSAGAKDTRIPPKDPAPVEEKIADSEPPKQPKLKVIKKGGAQGEL
;
A
#
# COMPACT_ATOMS: atom_id res chain seq x y z
N MET A 1 26.53 -42.58 21.07
CA MET A 1 26.95 -41.17 21.27
C MET A 1 27.73 -40.58 20.07
N GLY A 2 28.91 -41.10 19.71
CA GLY A 2 29.84 -40.42 18.78
C GLY A 2 29.25 -39.88 17.45
N LEU A 3 28.44 -40.67 16.74
CA LEU A 3 27.91 -40.26 15.43
C LEU A 3 27.01 -39.00 15.49
N LEU A 4 26.04 -38.97 16.41
CA LEU A 4 25.13 -37.82 16.57
C LEU A 4 25.89 -36.56 17.03
N TYR A 5 26.89 -36.73 17.89
CA TYR A 5 27.76 -35.63 18.33
C TYR A 5 28.60 -35.07 17.17
N GLY A 6 29.21 -35.94 16.35
CA GLY A 6 29.96 -35.53 15.16
C GLY A 6 29.09 -34.85 14.08
N ILE A 7 27.85 -35.31 13.89
CA ILE A 7 26.86 -34.64 13.04
C ILE A 7 26.50 -33.26 13.62
N GLY A 8 26.23 -33.18 14.92
CA GLY A 8 25.92 -31.91 15.61
C GLY A 8 27.00 -30.85 15.45
N ILE A 9 28.28 -31.22 15.63
CA ILE A 9 29.42 -30.31 15.40
C ILE A 9 29.49 -29.85 13.94
N ARG A 10 29.28 -30.76 12.96
CA ARG A 10 29.29 -30.39 11.54
C ARG A 10 28.16 -29.43 11.18
N LEU A 11 26.95 -29.66 11.70
CA LEU A 11 25.80 -28.76 11.52
C LEU A 11 26.03 -27.39 12.18
N MET A 12 26.59 -27.36 13.39
CA MET A 12 26.93 -26.13 14.09
C MET A 12 28.00 -25.32 13.34
N ASN A 13 29.08 -25.97 12.89
CA ASN A 13 30.15 -25.32 12.12
C ASN A 13 29.62 -24.78 10.78
N PHE A 14 28.75 -25.55 10.09
CA PHE A 14 28.07 -25.08 8.89
C PHE A 14 27.18 -23.87 9.17
N ALA A 15 26.37 -23.89 10.24
CA ALA A 15 25.50 -22.78 10.61
C ALA A 15 26.28 -21.52 10.97
N ILE A 16 27.42 -21.63 11.67
CA ILE A 16 28.31 -20.50 11.99
C ILE A 16 28.94 -19.94 10.70
N PHE A 17 29.50 -20.80 9.84
CA PHE A 17 30.10 -20.38 8.58
C PHE A 17 29.07 -19.71 7.64
N PHE A 18 27.86 -20.28 7.57
CA PHE A 18 26.75 -19.72 6.81
C PHE A 18 26.28 -18.37 7.37
N LEU A 19 26.14 -18.24 8.70
CA LEU A 19 25.81 -16.96 9.36
C LEU A 19 26.86 -15.89 9.07
N ILE A 20 28.15 -16.25 9.10
CA ILE A 20 29.26 -15.35 8.74
C ILE A 20 29.11 -14.90 7.28
N ILE A 21 28.93 -15.84 6.33
CA ILE A 21 28.71 -15.51 4.92
C ILE A 21 27.52 -14.56 4.75
N VAL A 22 26.35 -14.92 5.28
CA VAL A 22 25.12 -14.11 5.16
C VAL A 22 25.31 -12.71 5.74
N LEU A 23 26.13 -12.53 6.77
CA LEU A 23 26.40 -11.22 7.36
C LEU A 23 27.60 -10.45 6.76
N LEU A 24 28.34 -11.00 5.78
CA LEU A 24 29.44 -10.29 5.12
C LEU A 24 29.02 -8.94 4.52
N PRO A 25 29.84 -7.87 4.63
CA PRO A 25 29.55 -6.59 3.98
C PRO A 25 29.55 -6.74 2.45
N GLY A 26 28.70 -5.96 1.77
CA GLY A 26 28.62 -5.93 0.30
C GLY A 26 27.69 -6.96 -0.36
N LEU A 27 27.29 -8.03 0.34
CA LEU A 27 26.27 -8.96 -0.20
C LEU A 27 24.91 -8.29 -0.41
N PRO A 28 24.16 -8.69 -1.47
CA PRO A 28 22.81 -8.22 -1.73
C PRO A 28 21.79 -8.75 -0.70
N PRO A 29 20.65 -8.07 -0.50
CA PRO A 29 20.25 -6.84 -1.19
C PRO A 29 21.00 -5.59 -0.70
N LYS A 30 21.00 -4.55 -1.53
CA LYS A 30 21.58 -3.23 -1.20
C LYS A 30 20.44 -2.22 -1.06
N THR A 31 20.31 -1.64 0.13
CA THR A 31 19.37 -0.55 0.42
C THR A 31 20.08 0.81 0.40
N HIS A 32 19.34 1.87 0.10
CA HIS A 32 19.76 3.27 0.20
C HIS A 32 19.97 3.71 1.65
N PHE A 33 19.14 3.18 2.56
CA PHE A 33 19.21 3.45 3.99
C PHE A 33 19.79 2.24 4.76
N PRO A 34 20.60 2.48 5.80
CA PRO A 34 21.12 1.41 6.65
C PRO A 34 19.99 0.76 7.48
N PHE A 35 20.20 -0.50 7.86
CA PHE A 35 19.31 -1.20 8.78
C PHE A 35 19.52 -0.67 10.20
N THR A 36 18.75 0.34 10.60
CA THR A 36 18.64 0.80 12.00
C THR A 36 17.42 0.20 12.66
N GLU A 37 17.40 0.14 13.99
CA GLU A 37 16.15 -0.05 14.72
C GLU A 37 15.17 1.09 14.46
N PHE A 38 13.88 0.79 14.63
CA PHE A 38 12.78 1.76 14.73
C PHE A 38 11.65 1.11 15.54
N GLU A 39 10.75 1.93 16.05
CA GLU A 39 9.64 1.49 16.91
C GLU A 39 8.29 1.77 16.22
N ILE A 40 7.36 0.84 16.35
CA ILE A 40 5.99 0.94 15.82
C ILE A 40 5.03 0.78 16.97
N THR A 41 4.07 1.69 17.06
CA THR A 41 3.04 1.70 18.10
C THR A 41 2.22 0.40 18.05
N PRO A 42 2.02 -0.29 19.20
CA PRO A 42 1.19 -1.49 19.28
C PRO A 42 -0.23 -1.24 18.74
N SER A 43 -0.89 -2.31 18.29
CA SER A 43 -2.30 -2.23 17.90
C SER A 43 -3.15 -1.69 19.05
N LYS A 44 -4.04 -0.75 18.75
CA LYS A 44 -5.18 -0.42 19.61
C LYS A 44 -6.00 -1.68 19.91
N GLU A 45 -6.60 -1.72 21.09
CA GLU A 45 -7.56 -2.75 21.47
C GLU A 45 -8.83 -2.65 20.61
N LEU A 46 -9.45 -3.80 20.35
CA LEU A 46 -10.67 -3.94 19.53
C LEU A 46 -11.92 -3.65 20.39
N ARG A 47 -12.10 -2.39 20.79
CA ARG A 47 -13.14 -1.91 21.71
C ARG A 47 -13.76 -0.59 21.24
N GLY A 48 -15.03 -0.35 21.59
CA GLY A 48 -15.75 0.89 21.24
C GLY A 48 -15.84 1.08 19.72
N PRO A 49 -15.30 2.17 19.13
CA PRO A 49 -15.24 2.31 17.67
C PRO A 49 -14.50 1.19 16.92
N LEU A 50 -13.69 0.39 17.61
CA LEU A 50 -12.97 -0.79 17.10
C LEU A 50 -13.58 -2.13 17.54
N GLU A 51 -14.83 -2.15 18.02
CA GLU A 51 -15.49 -3.36 18.48
C GLU A 51 -15.88 -4.31 17.33
N LEU A 52 -15.58 -5.60 17.52
CA LEU A 52 -15.76 -6.62 16.50
C LEU A 52 -17.22 -6.82 16.11
N ASN A 53 -17.46 -6.92 14.81
CA ASN A 53 -18.78 -7.06 14.20
C ASN A 53 -18.68 -7.88 12.91
N ASN A 54 -19.82 -8.16 12.28
CA ASN A 54 -19.90 -9.03 11.10
C ASN A 54 -20.44 -8.27 9.86
N HIS A 55 -20.19 -6.96 9.78
CA HIS A 55 -20.71 -6.11 8.70
C HIS A 55 -20.08 -6.36 7.32
N LEU A 56 -18.99 -7.12 7.24
CA LEU A 56 -18.34 -7.54 6.00
C LEU A 56 -18.53 -9.04 5.69
N ASP A 57 -19.22 -9.79 6.55
CA ASP A 57 -19.59 -11.19 6.23
C ASP A 57 -20.71 -11.24 5.18
N ASN A 58 -20.78 -12.34 4.42
CA ASN A 58 -21.70 -12.58 3.31
C ASN A 58 -21.56 -11.55 2.17
N GLY A 59 -20.37 -10.97 2.00
CA GLY A 59 -20.06 -10.07 0.90
C GLY A 59 -20.17 -10.75 -0.47
N GLU A 60 -20.88 -10.08 -1.38
CA GLU A 60 -21.11 -10.56 -2.73
C GLU A 60 -19.83 -10.45 -3.59
N ARG A 61 -19.65 -11.41 -4.50
CA ARG A 61 -18.50 -11.47 -5.40
C ARG A 61 -18.94 -11.16 -6.83
N LEU A 62 -18.73 -9.91 -7.24
CA LEU A 62 -19.04 -9.45 -8.58
C LEU A 62 -17.90 -9.81 -9.53
N LEU A 63 -18.24 -10.23 -10.75
CA LEU A 63 -17.27 -10.56 -11.80
C LEU A 63 -16.24 -11.66 -11.38
N ASP A 64 -16.66 -12.62 -10.54
CA ASP A 64 -15.80 -13.71 -10.06
C ASP A 64 -15.22 -14.52 -11.23
N GLY A 65 -13.89 -14.64 -11.26
CA GLY A 65 -13.11 -15.23 -12.35
C GLY A 65 -12.94 -14.36 -13.61
N ARG A 66 -13.55 -13.17 -13.67
CA ARG A 66 -13.48 -12.23 -14.81
C ARG A 66 -12.59 -11.00 -14.57
N VAL A 67 -12.23 -10.71 -13.33
CA VAL A 67 -11.28 -9.65 -12.94
C VAL A 67 -10.24 -10.22 -11.98
N TYR A 68 -9.04 -9.65 -11.91
CA TYR A 68 -8.01 -10.11 -10.96
C TYR A 68 -7.26 -8.96 -10.30
N GLY A 69 -7.28 -8.95 -8.97
CA GLY A 69 -6.74 -7.93 -8.09
C GLY A 69 -7.19 -6.50 -8.40
N PRO A 70 -8.51 -6.20 -8.43
CA PRO A 70 -9.03 -4.85 -8.62
C PRO A 70 -8.61 -3.95 -7.45
N GLU A 71 -7.61 -3.09 -7.66
CA GLU A 71 -6.89 -2.39 -6.59
C GLU A 71 -7.54 -1.07 -6.23
N CYS A 72 -7.48 -0.10 -7.15
CA CYS A 72 -8.10 1.21 -6.98
C CYS A 72 -9.54 1.16 -7.50
N LEU A 73 -10.44 1.92 -6.87
CA LEU A 73 -11.84 2.06 -7.28
C LEU A 73 -12.22 3.53 -7.40
N LEU A 74 -12.80 3.93 -8.53
CA LEU A 74 -13.38 5.26 -8.73
C LEU A 74 -14.78 5.13 -9.36
N ALA A 75 -15.70 6.06 -9.06
CA ALA A 75 -17.03 6.10 -9.68
C ALA A 75 -17.32 7.45 -10.35
N ARG A 76 -17.84 7.40 -11.58
CA ARG A 76 -18.39 8.56 -12.31
C ARG A 76 -19.64 8.09 -13.05
N LYS A 77 -20.78 8.77 -12.87
CA LYS A 77 -22.07 8.46 -13.53
C LYS A 77 -22.52 6.98 -13.44
N ASN A 78 -22.34 6.36 -12.27
CA ASN A 78 -22.64 4.93 -12.01
C ASN A 78 -21.81 3.92 -12.85
N GLU A 79 -20.70 4.36 -13.43
CA GLU A 79 -19.65 3.49 -13.98
C GLU A 79 -18.51 3.38 -12.96
N ILE A 80 -18.03 2.17 -12.67
CA ILE A 80 -16.90 1.94 -11.76
C ILE A 80 -15.64 1.72 -12.58
N PHE A 81 -14.63 2.56 -12.40
CA PHE A 81 -13.29 2.35 -12.94
C PHE A 81 -12.47 1.58 -11.91
N THR A 82 -11.71 0.57 -12.33
CA THR A 82 -10.77 -0.14 -11.46
C THR A 82 -9.48 -0.54 -12.17
N THR A 83 -8.40 -0.60 -11.40
CA THR A 83 -7.06 -0.99 -11.84
C THR A 83 -6.79 -2.46 -11.49
N ILE A 84 -6.41 -3.28 -12.47
CA ILE A 84 -6.28 -4.75 -12.30
C ILE A 84 -4.85 -5.25 -12.59
N HIS A 85 -4.59 -6.52 -12.29
CA HIS A 85 -3.39 -7.23 -12.77
C HIS A 85 -3.38 -7.33 -14.29
N GLY A 86 -2.22 -7.67 -14.86
CA GLY A 86 -1.99 -7.53 -16.31
C GLY A 86 -1.70 -6.09 -16.74
N GLY A 87 -1.80 -5.12 -15.82
CA GLY A 87 -1.42 -3.73 -16.05
C GLY A 87 -2.55 -2.89 -16.66
N GLU A 88 -3.81 -3.14 -16.31
CA GLU A 88 -4.96 -2.53 -17.01
C GLU A 88 -5.83 -1.65 -16.12
N ILE A 89 -6.45 -0.66 -16.76
CA ILE A 89 -7.63 0.05 -16.26
C ILE A 89 -8.84 -0.51 -17.00
N ILE A 90 -9.81 -1.03 -16.26
CA ILE A 90 -11.11 -1.42 -16.79
C ILE A 90 -12.21 -0.51 -16.25
N LYS A 91 -13.26 -0.35 -17.04
CA LYS A 91 -14.52 0.28 -16.66
C LYS A 91 -15.61 -0.78 -16.58
N ILE A 92 -16.35 -0.78 -15.49
CA ILE A 92 -17.40 -1.72 -15.16
C ILE A 92 -18.74 -0.98 -15.18
N THR A 93 -19.64 -1.42 -16.06
CA THR A 93 -20.99 -0.85 -16.21
C THR A 93 -22.00 -2.00 -16.15
N ALA A 94 -22.59 -2.20 -14.96
CA ALA A 94 -23.22 -3.47 -14.57
C ALA A 94 -22.24 -4.65 -14.80
N ASP A 95 -22.67 -5.73 -15.47
CA ASP A 95 -21.82 -6.90 -15.73
C ASP A 95 -20.88 -6.77 -16.94
N HIS A 96 -20.88 -5.61 -17.61
CA HIS A 96 -20.02 -5.34 -18.77
C HIS A 96 -18.68 -4.75 -18.33
N ILE A 97 -17.60 -5.25 -18.94
CA ILE A 97 -16.23 -4.80 -18.72
C ILE A 97 -15.73 -4.17 -20.03
N THR A 98 -15.23 -2.95 -19.96
CA THR A 98 -14.61 -2.23 -21.07
C THR A 98 -13.18 -1.85 -20.69
N HIS A 99 -12.19 -2.26 -21.48
CA HIS A 99 -10.80 -1.92 -21.25
C HIS A 99 -10.57 -0.44 -21.64
N VAL A 100 -9.98 0.35 -20.75
CA VAL A 100 -9.73 1.79 -20.95
C VAL A 100 -8.28 2.03 -21.36
N ALA A 101 -7.32 1.41 -20.67
CA ALA A 101 -5.91 1.50 -21.01
C ALA A 101 -5.10 0.30 -20.46
N LYS A 102 -4.05 -0.08 -21.18
CA LYS A 102 -3.04 -1.08 -20.82
C LYS A 102 -1.70 -0.40 -20.62
N PHE A 103 -1.05 -0.61 -19.48
CA PHE A 103 0.34 -0.22 -19.18
C PHE A 103 1.32 -1.34 -19.54
N GLY A 104 2.61 -1.10 -19.30
CA GLY A 104 3.69 -2.05 -19.55
C GLY A 104 3.74 -2.67 -20.95
N GLN A 105 4.25 -3.89 -21.00
CA GLN A 105 4.41 -4.72 -22.20
C GLN A 105 3.35 -5.84 -22.24
N PRO A 106 3.22 -6.56 -23.38
CA PRO A 106 2.52 -7.84 -23.42
C PRO A 106 3.17 -8.85 -22.48
N CYS A 107 2.38 -9.56 -21.70
CA CYS A 107 2.82 -10.56 -20.73
C CYS A 107 1.86 -11.76 -20.74
N GLU A 108 2.33 -12.93 -20.28
CA GLU A 108 1.56 -14.18 -20.37
C GLU A 108 0.87 -14.57 -19.05
N ALA A 109 1.28 -13.98 -17.91
CA ALA A 109 0.75 -14.35 -16.60
C ALA A 109 0.90 -13.23 -15.56
N ILE A 110 0.04 -13.29 -14.52
CA ILE A 110 -0.01 -12.34 -13.41
C ILE A 110 1.31 -12.16 -12.64
N TYR A 111 2.15 -13.20 -12.56
CA TYR A 111 3.45 -13.15 -11.89
C TYR A 111 4.53 -12.42 -12.72
N GLU A 112 4.24 -12.04 -13.97
CA GLU A 112 5.08 -11.15 -14.78
C GLU A 112 4.75 -9.66 -14.54
N GLU A 113 4.21 -9.27 -13.38
CA GLU A 113 3.68 -7.91 -13.15
C GLU A 113 4.66 -6.77 -13.46
N GLN A 114 5.97 -6.94 -13.23
CA GLN A 114 7.02 -5.98 -13.63
C GLN A 114 7.00 -5.67 -15.15
N LYS A 115 6.68 -6.68 -15.97
CA LYS A 115 6.58 -6.61 -17.43
C LYS A 115 5.16 -6.22 -17.86
N CYS A 116 4.13 -6.72 -17.18
CA CYS A 116 2.73 -6.35 -17.44
C CYS A 116 2.44 -4.87 -17.15
N GLY A 117 3.10 -4.29 -16.16
CA GLY A 117 2.59 -3.14 -15.41
C GLY A 117 1.62 -3.57 -14.30
N ARG A 118 1.49 -2.72 -13.29
CA ARG A 118 0.56 -2.89 -12.16
C ARG A 118 0.09 -1.51 -11.67
N PRO A 119 -1.03 -0.99 -12.18
CA PRO A 119 -1.64 0.24 -11.69
C PRO A 119 -2.23 0.05 -10.28
N LEU A 120 -1.67 0.77 -9.30
CA LEU A 120 -2.04 0.64 -7.88
C LEU A 120 -3.05 1.71 -7.42
N GLY A 121 -2.96 2.90 -7.99
CA GLY A 121 -3.77 4.05 -7.61
C GLY A 121 -4.09 4.95 -8.80
N MET A 122 -5.25 5.58 -8.76
CA MET A 122 -5.69 6.57 -9.74
C MET A 122 -6.67 7.55 -9.10
N ASP A 123 -6.78 8.74 -9.71
CA ASP A 123 -7.79 9.75 -9.37
C ASP A 123 -8.28 10.42 -10.66
N PHE A 124 -9.47 11.01 -10.63
CA PHE A 124 -10.00 11.77 -11.77
C PHE A 124 -9.23 13.08 -11.93
N ASP A 125 -8.82 13.37 -13.17
CA ASP A 125 -8.23 14.64 -13.51
C ASP A 125 -9.29 15.75 -13.48
N THR A 126 -9.01 16.86 -12.78
CA THR A 126 -9.84 18.08 -12.83
C THR A 126 -9.63 18.87 -14.13
N ILE A 127 -8.67 18.46 -14.98
CA ILE A 127 -8.41 19.01 -16.31
C ILE A 127 -8.82 17.98 -17.38
N GLY A 128 -9.93 18.23 -18.07
CA GLY A 128 -10.43 17.40 -19.17
C GLY A 128 -11.13 16.11 -18.73
N ASN A 129 -11.21 15.11 -19.61
CA ASN A 129 -11.83 13.81 -19.32
C ASN A 129 -10.76 12.72 -19.07
N ASN A 130 -9.83 12.99 -18.14
CA ASN A 130 -8.67 12.13 -17.91
C ASN A 130 -8.71 11.45 -16.54
N LEU A 131 -7.91 10.39 -16.40
CA LEU A 131 -7.42 9.86 -15.13
C LEU A 131 -5.95 10.26 -14.97
N ILE A 132 -5.53 10.50 -13.73
CA ILE A 132 -4.11 10.43 -13.33
C ILE A 132 -3.90 9.07 -12.66
N VAL A 133 -2.86 8.35 -13.05
CA VAL A 133 -2.70 6.92 -12.74
C VAL A 133 -1.25 6.61 -12.36
N ALA A 134 -1.06 5.92 -11.25
CA ALA A 134 0.22 5.40 -10.79
C ALA A 134 0.36 3.91 -11.16
N ASP A 135 1.29 3.60 -12.08
CA ASP A 135 1.74 2.23 -12.32
C ASP A 135 3.04 1.99 -11.55
N ALA A 136 3.03 0.97 -10.68
CA ALA A 136 4.13 0.64 -9.77
C ALA A 136 5.50 0.62 -10.44
N TYR A 137 5.54 0.13 -11.68
CA TYR A 137 6.75 -0.08 -12.48
C TYR A 137 6.95 0.98 -13.57
N TYR A 138 5.85 1.49 -14.16
CA TYR A 138 5.90 2.36 -15.34
C TYR A 138 5.69 3.85 -15.05
N GLY A 139 5.51 4.27 -13.79
CA GLY A 139 5.48 5.68 -13.40
C GLY A 139 4.08 6.30 -13.33
N ILE A 140 4.02 7.64 -13.27
CA ILE A 140 2.73 8.38 -13.27
C ILE A 140 2.35 8.78 -14.70
N TRP A 141 1.11 8.45 -15.08
CA TRP A 141 0.53 8.71 -16.39
C TRP A 141 -0.75 9.55 -16.28
N GLN A 142 -1.01 10.36 -17.31
CA GLN A 142 -2.32 10.89 -17.64
C GLN A 142 -2.96 9.99 -18.71
N VAL A 143 -4.24 9.65 -18.57
CA VAL A 143 -4.96 8.76 -19.50
C VAL A 143 -6.30 9.37 -19.89
N ASP A 144 -6.55 9.56 -21.19
CA ASP A 144 -7.86 9.99 -21.72
C ASP A 144 -8.85 8.83 -21.64
N ILE A 145 -9.92 9.00 -20.84
CA ILE A 145 -10.95 7.98 -20.59
C ILE A 145 -11.72 7.61 -21.87
N THR A 146 -11.74 8.49 -22.86
CA THR A 146 -12.57 8.40 -24.07
C THR A 146 -11.93 7.54 -25.16
N ASN A 147 -10.59 7.50 -25.21
CA ASN A 147 -9.84 6.87 -26.30
C ASN A 147 -8.57 6.13 -25.85
N GLY A 148 -8.31 6.04 -24.55
CA GLY A 148 -7.19 5.27 -23.98
C GLY A 148 -5.80 5.85 -24.23
N LYS A 149 -5.67 7.04 -24.83
CA LYS A 149 -4.36 7.67 -25.05
C LYS A 149 -3.71 8.01 -23.71
N LYS A 150 -2.44 7.60 -23.58
CA LYS A 150 -1.63 7.77 -22.37
C LYS A 150 -0.52 8.78 -22.61
N LYS A 151 -0.26 9.64 -21.63
CA LYS A 151 0.90 10.55 -21.58
C LYS A 151 1.68 10.30 -20.29
N LEU A 152 2.96 9.99 -20.39
CA LEU A 152 3.84 9.87 -19.21
C LEU A 152 4.06 11.27 -18.60
N LEU A 153 3.89 11.39 -17.28
CA LEU A 153 4.15 12.62 -16.52
C LEU A 153 5.42 12.51 -15.68
N ILE A 154 5.62 11.36 -15.01
CA ILE A 154 6.78 11.09 -14.15
C ILE A 154 7.37 9.73 -14.52
N SER A 155 8.63 9.72 -14.93
CA SER A 155 9.32 8.50 -15.40
C SER A 155 9.89 7.68 -14.24
N PRO A 156 9.82 6.33 -14.26
CA PRO A 156 10.54 5.48 -13.31
C PRO A 156 12.07 5.64 -13.39
N ASN A 157 12.59 6.25 -14.48
CA ASN A 157 14.00 6.57 -14.63
C ASN A 157 14.41 7.94 -14.07
N GLN A 158 13.46 8.75 -13.59
CA GLN A 158 13.77 10.06 -13.01
C GLN A 158 14.39 9.91 -11.62
N GLU A 159 15.54 10.53 -11.40
CA GLU A 159 16.05 10.75 -10.04
C GLU A 159 15.24 11.83 -9.35
N LEU A 160 14.79 11.53 -8.14
CA LEU A 160 13.92 12.39 -7.34
C LEU A 160 14.60 12.73 -6.02
N ASP A 161 14.25 13.90 -5.47
CA ASP A 161 14.81 14.37 -4.22
C ASP A 161 14.38 13.54 -3.00
N GLY A 162 15.12 13.74 -1.91
CA GLY A 162 15.05 13.01 -0.65
C GLY A 162 16.22 13.42 0.26
N LYS A 163 16.39 12.76 1.41
CA LYS A 163 17.65 12.82 2.18
C LYS A 163 18.86 12.46 1.33
N ILE A 164 18.68 11.50 0.42
CA ILE A 164 19.54 11.29 -0.75
C ILE A 164 18.67 11.24 -2.01
N LYS A 165 19.20 11.77 -3.12
CA LYS A 165 18.58 11.66 -4.45
C LYS A 165 18.56 10.20 -4.88
N ARG A 166 17.41 9.74 -5.38
CA ARG A 166 17.17 8.34 -5.81
C ARG A 166 15.88 8.22 -6.62
N LYS A 167 15.83 7.23 -7.50
CA LYS A 167 14.63 6.87 -8.27
C LYS A 167 13.52 6.36 -7.35
N ALA A 168 12.27 6.47 -7.79
CA ALA A 168 11.14 5.74 -7.21
C ALA A 168 11.12 4.30 -7.76
N LYS A 169 10.59 3.33 -7.00
CA LYS A 169 10.42 1.93 -7.47
C LYS A 169 9.03 1.33 -7.28
N ILE A 170 8.16 1.98 -6.51
CA ILE A 170 6.75 1.61 -6.39
C ILE A 170 5.92 2.90 -6.41
N PHE A 171 5.52 3.36 -7.60
CA PHE A 171 4.54 4.43 -7.72
C PHE A 171 3.16 3.89 -7.33
N ASN A 172 2.59 4.41 -6.24
CA ASN A 172 1.44 3.77 -5.61
C ASN A 172 0.15 4.59 -5.74
N SER A 173 0.02 5.68 -5.00
CA SER A 173 -1.24 6.43 -4.92
C SER A 173 -1.08 7.87 -5.44
N VAL A 174 -2.19 8.46 -5.87
CA VAL A 174 -2.29 9.83 -6.42
C VAL A 174 -3.53 10.53 -5.87
N ALA A 175 -3.48 11.85 -5.70
CA ALA A 175 -4.64 12.68 -5.36
C ALA A 175 -4.57 14.03 -6.08
N VAL A 176 -5.59 14.38 -6.86
CA VAL A 176 -5.63 15.55 -7.75
C VAL A 176 -6.37 16.73 -7.09
N ASP A 177 -5.69 17.87 -7.02
CA ASP A 177 -6.21 19.10 -6.42
C ASP A 177 -7.23 19.82 -7.34
N LYS A 178 -7.94 20.81 -6.79
CA LYS A 178 -8.94 21.63 -7.49
C LYS A 178 -8.39 22.47 -8.66
N LYS A 179 -7.07 22.52 -8.87
CA LYS A 179 -6.39 23.22 -9.97
C LYS A 179 -5.79 22.25 -10.99
N GLY A 180 -5.75 20.97 -10.67
CA GLY A 180 -5.17 19.89 -11.48
C GLY A 180 -3.72 19.55 -11.12
N ASP A 181 -3.04 20.31 -10.26
CA ASP A 181 -1.79 19.83 -9.68
C ASP A 181 -2.10 18.62 -8.78
N PHE A 182 -1.15 17.71 -8.55
CA PHE A 182 -1.44 16.47 -7.82
C PHE A 182 -0.35 16.06 -6.85
N TYR A 183 -0.75 15.30 -5.84
CA TYR A 183 0.12 14.68 -4.88
C TYR A 183 0.28 13.20 -5.24
N TRP A 184 1.43 12.60 -4.94
CA TRP A 184 1.68 11.20 -5.25
C TRP A 184 2.68 10.53 -4.30
N THR A 185 2.60 9.20 -4.18
CA THR A 185 3.46 8.39 -3.30
C THR A 185 4.39 7.42 -4.03
N ASP A 186 5.62 7.36 -3.55
CA ASP A 186 6.63 6.34 -3.84
C ASP A 186 6.71 5.43 -2.61
N SER A 187 6.18 4.21 -2.65
CA SER A 187 6.14 3.34 -1.45
C SER A 187 7.51 2.83 -1.05
N SER A 188 8.39 2.62 -2.03
CA SER A 188 9.73 2.05 -1.83
C SER A 188 10.66 2.57 -2.92
N SER A 189 11.86 2.98 -2.51
CA SER A 189 12.95 3.28 -3.44
C SER A 189 14.02 2.18 -3.45
N ASP A 190 13.96 1.23 -2.52
CA ASP A 190 14.92 0.13 -2.39
C ASP A 190 14.56 -1.09 -3.23
N PHE A 191 13.26 -1.39 -3.33
CA PHE A 191 12.73 -2.61 -3.95
C PHE A 191 11.50 -2.29 -4.80
N THR A 192 11.24 -3.11 -5.80
CA THR A 192 10.02 -3.10 -6.63
C THR A 192 8.88 -3.86 -5.94
N LEU A 193 7.67 -3.84 -6.50
CA LEU A 193 6.48 -4.45 -5.89
C LEU A 193 6.61 -5.98 -5.75
N GLU A 194 7.25 -6.65 -6.72
CA GLU A 194 7.62 -8.07 -6.69
C GLU A 194 8.50 -8.45 -5.49
N ASP A 195 9.24 -7.49 -4.93
CA ASP A 195 10.08 -7.59 -3.74
C ASP A 195 9.38 -6.96 -2.51
N GLY A 196 8.05 -7.04 -2.45
CA GLY A 196 7.21 -6.46 -1.40
C GLY A 196 7.57 -6.91 0.02
N PHE A 197 7.93 -8.18 0.22
CA PHE A 197 8.40 -8.67 1.52
C PHE A 197 9.78 -8.11 1.89
N TYR A 198 10.69 -7.96 0.91
CA TYR A 198 11.96 -7.26 1.13
C TYR A 198 11.72 -5.81 1.56
N THR A 199 10.76 -5.11 0.94
CA THR A 199 10.36 -3.75 1.34
C THR A 199 9.88 -3.68 2.79
N MET A 200 9.02 -4.60 3.23
CA MET A 200 8.52 -4.64 4.62
C MET A 200 9.61 -4.89 5.67
N MET A 201 10.73 -5.49 5.28
CA MET A 201 11.83 -5.85 6.17
C MET A 201 13.01 -4.86 6.09
N ALA A 202 13.06 -4.02 5.06
CA ALA A 202 13.99 -2.92 4.93
C ALA A 202 13.74 -1.82 5.98
N ASN A 203 14.50 -0.73 5.90
CA ASN A 203 14.20 0.49 6.64
C ASN A 203 13.32 1.45 5.79
N PRO A 204 12.55 2.35 6.40
CA PRO A 204 11.62 3.23 5.70
C PRO A 204 12.30 4.08 4.61
N SER A 205 11.83 3.96 3.36
CA SER A 205 12.41 4.68 2.21
C SER A 205 11.38 5.23 1.21
N GLY A 206 10.10 5.21 1.58
CA GLY A 206 9.03 5.79 0.79
C GLY A 206 8.90 7.31 0.96
N ARG A 207 8.23 7.96 0.01
CA ARG A 207 8.15 9.43 -0.11
C ARG A 207 6.77 9.91 -0.50
N LEU A 208 6.47 11.15 -0.09
CA LEU A 208 5.33 11.95 -0.57
C LEU A 208 5.86 13.11 -1.43
N PHE A 209 5.26 13.31 -2.59
CA PHE A 209 5.57 14.39 -3.51
C PHE A 209 4.35 15.26 -3.85
N PHE A 210 4.61 16.49 -4.27
CA PHE A 210 3.69 17.34 -5.03
C PHE A 210 4.22 17.53 -6.45
N TYR A 211 3.39 17.31 -7.46
CA TYR A 211 3.70 17.53 -8.86
C TYR A 211 3.09 18.83 -9.37
N ASP A 212 3.97 19.76 -9.74
CA ASP A 212 3.62 21.03 -10.38
C ASP A 212 3.49 20.82 -11.89
N ARG A 213 2.26 20.76 -12.42
CA ARG A 213 2.03 20.51 -13.85
C ARG A 213 2.54 21.63 -14.74
N LYS A 214 2.66 22.86 -14.21
CA LYS A 214 3.12 24.04 -14.98
C LYS A 214 4.64 24.01 -15.17
N LYS A 215 5.36 23.40 -14.23
CA LYS A 215 6.82 23.17 -14.32
C LYS A 215 7.19 21.78 -14.82
N ASN A 216 6.26 20.81 -14.78
CA ASN A 216 6.52 19.39 -15.03
C ASN A 216 7.53 18.80 -14.00
N GLU A 217 7.41 19.22 -12.73
CA GLU A 217 8.37 18.93 -11.65
C GLU A 217 7.70 18.26 -10.44
N SER A 218 8.30 17.18 -9.92
CA SER A 218 7.98 16.63 -8.59
C SER A 218 8.81 17.31 -7.50
N LYS A 219 8.15 17.81 -6.45
CA LYS A 219 8.77 18.45 -5.28
C LYS A 219 8.52 17.58 -4.06
N LEU A 220 9.59 17.22 -3.35
CA LEU A 220 9.51 16.41 -2.13
C LEU A 220 8.72 17.15 -1.04
N LEU A 221 7.80 16.46 -0.39
CA LEU A 221 7.08 16.94 0.79
C LEU A 221 7.53 16.23 2.07
N LEU A 222 7.65 14.90 2.01
CA LEU A 222 8.05 14.04 3.13
C LEU A 222 8.85 12.83 2.61
N ASP A 223 9.82 12.37 3.39
CA ASP A 223 10.72 11.25 3.10
C ASP A 223 10.76 10.28 4.29
N GLU A 224 11.31 9.08 4.08
CA GLU A 224 11.42 7.98 5.06
C GLU A 224 10.07 7.51 5.62
N ILE A 225 9.02 7.57 4.80
CA ILE A 225 7.70 6.99 5.11
C ILE A 225 7.80 5.47 4.96
N PHE A 226 7.31 4.71 5.94
CA PHE A 226 7.40 3.26 5.92
C PHE A 226 6.30 2.63 5.05
N PHE A 227 6.58 2.53 3.75
CA PHE A 227 5.61 2.19 2.71
C PHE A 227 4.49 3.24 2.60
N ALA A 228 4.81 4.35 1.94
CA ALA A 228 3.85 5.40 1.59
C ALA A 228 2.84 4.85 0.58
N ASN A 229 1.60 4.65 1.02
CA ASN A 229 0.55 4.02 0.22
C ASN A 229 -0.52 5.06 -0.17
N GLY A 230 -1.79 4.81 0.16
CA GLY A 230 -2.92 5.69 -0.08
C GLY A 230 -2.72 7.13 0.41
N ILE A 231 -3.23 8.08 -0.36
CA ILE A 231 -3.28 9.50 0.03
C ILE A 231 -4.65 10.12 -0.21
N ALA A 232 -5.04 11.03 0.68
CA ALA A 232 -6.33 11.73 0.60
C ALA A 232 -6.19 13.20 1.02
N LEU A 233 -6.64 14.12 0.16
CA LEU A 233 -6.72 15.55 0.44
C LEU A 233 -7.91 15.85 1.36
N SER A 234 -7.74 16.76 2.32
CA SER A 234 -8.90 17.27 3.09
C SER A 234 -9.84 18.10 2.19
N PRO A 235 -11.13 18.28 2.54
CA PRO A 235 -12.11 18.91 1.65
C PRO A 235 -11.74 20.35 1.23
N ASN A 236 -11.00 21.06 2.09
CA ASN A 236 -10.47 22.40 1.85
C ASN A 236 -9.08 22.42 1.20
N GLU A 237 -8.39 21.28 1.12
CA GLU A 237 -6.97 21.14 0.72
C GLU A 237 -6.00 21.86 1.69
N ASP A 238 -6.39 21.95 2.96
CA ASP A 238 -5.55 22.50 4.05
C ASP A 238 -4.41 21.56 4.45
N PHE A 239 -4.64 20.25 4.29
CA PHE A 239 -3.71 19.17 4.59
C PHE A 239 -4.01 17.95 3.71
N ILE A 240 -3.04 17.03 3.65
CA ILE A 240 -3.16 15.71 3.03
C ILE A 240 -2.88 14.63 4.08
N VAL A 241 -3.66 13.55 4.06
CA VAL A 241 -3.47 12.36 4.89
C VAL A 241 -2.78 11.27 4.06
N ILE A 242 -1.86 10.54 4.68
CA ILE A 242 -1.05 9.48 4.05
C ILE A 242 -1.18 8.19 4.87
N ALA A 243 -1.47 7.08 4.21
CA ALA A 243 -1.38 5.74 4.79
C ALA A 243 0.08 5.29 4.82
N GLU A 244 0.58 4.95 6.02
CA GLU A 244 1.88 4.32 6.20
C GLU A 244 1.65 2.83 6.52
N THR A 245 1.61 2.00 5.49
CA THR A 245 1.25 0.57 5.57
C THR A 245 2.23 -0.20 6.47
N GLY A 246 3.52 0.11 6.39
CA GLY A 246 4.54 -0.51 7.23
C GLY A 246 4.43 -0.11 8.70
N GLY A 247 4.07 1.15 8.98
CA GLY A 247 3.96 1.71 10.33
C GLY A 247 2.59 1.52 11.02
N SER A 248 1.60 0.92 10.35
CA SER A 248 0.23 0.77 10.86
C SER A 248 -0.38 2.09 11.37
N ARG A 249 -0.16 3.21 10.65
CA ARG A 249 -0.65 4.53 11.05
C ARG A 249 -0.98 5.42 9.86
N LEU A 250 -1.73 6.49 10.13
CA LEU A 250 -1.97 7.59 9.21
C LEU A 250 -1.11 8.79 9.61
N LEU A 251 -0.49 9.44 8.63
CA LEU A 251 0.25 10.70 8.79
C LEU A 251 -0.57 11.86 8.21
N LYS A 252 -0.41 13.06 8.77
CA LYS A 252 -1.03 14.31 8.28
C LYS A 252 0.05 15.30 7.91
N TYR A 253 0.09 15.75 6.65
CA TYR A 253 1.01 16.76 6.15
C TYR A 253 0.27 18.06 5.84
N TYR A 254 0.74 19.18 6.40
CA TYR A 254 0.08 20.48 6.29
C TYR A 254 0.45 21.21 4.99
N LEU A 255 -0.56 21.46 4.16
CA LEU A 255 -0.44 22.19 2.88
C LEU A 255 -0.62 23.71 3.06
N GLN A 256 -1.39 24.11 4.07
CA GLN A 256 -1.77 25.50 4.37
C GLN A 256 -1.64 25.83 5.87
N GLY A 257 -1.87 27.09 6.23
CA GLY A 257 -1.85 27.59 7.61
C GLY A 257 -0.46 27.64 8.27
N PRO A 258 -0.38 27.97 9.57
CA PRO A 258 0.89 28.19 10.29
C PRO A 258 1.80 26.96 10.40
N LYS A 259 1.25 25.74 10.28
CA LYS A 259 2.00 24.48 10.29
C LYS A 259 2.47 24.04 8.89
N LYS A 260 2.24 24.83 7.82
CA LYS A 260 2.58 24.46 6.43
C LYS A 260 4.00 23.90 6.30
N GLY A 261 4.13 22.76 5.62
CA GLY A 261 5.40 22.07 5.45
C GLY A 261 5.85 21.22 6.65
N LYS A 262 5.01 21.07 7.68
CA LYS A 262 5.19 20.11 8.77
C LYS A 262 4.24 18.93 8.62
N HIS A 263 4.56 17.84 9.29
CA HIS A 263 3.67 16.69 9.45
C HIS A 263 3.54 16.30 10.92
N GLU A 264 2.51 15.51 11.22
CA GLU A 264 2.29 14.85 12.50
C GLU A 264 1.58 13.51 12.27
N ILE A 265 1.52 12.66 13.30
CA ILE A 265 0.71 11.42 13.23
C ILE A 265 -0.77 11.83 13.34
N PHE A 266 -1.59 11.36 12.41
CA PHE A 266 -3.02 11.62 12.35
C PHE A 266 -3.81 10.58 13.14
N VAL A 267 -3.48 9.29 12.94
CA VAL A 267 -4.03 8.16 13.70
C VAL A 267 -2.92 7.14 13.87
N ASP A 268 -2.55 6.80 15.11
CA ASP A 268 -1.48 5.84 15.40
C ASP A 268 -2.02 4.44 15.76
N GLY A 269 -1.16 3.41 15.68
CA GLY A 269 -1.43 2.07 16.24
C GLY A 269 -2.69 1.38 15.70
N LEU A 270 -2.92 1.42 14.38
CA LEU A 270 -4.10 0.82 13.77
C LEU A 270 -4.13 -0.73 13.93
N PRO A 271 -5.33 -1.35 14.04
CA PRO A 271 -5.53 -2.81 14.07
C PRO A 271 -5.40 -3.48 12.67
N GLY A 272 -4.42 -3.00 11.90
CA GLY A 272 -4.00 -3.52 10.61
C GLY A 272 -3.01 -2.59 9.90
N SER A 273 -2.67 -2.93 8.67
CA SER A 273 -1.81 -2.12 7.79
C SER A 273 -2.70 -1.33 6.83
N PRO A 274 -2.75 0.00 6.89
CA PRO A 274 -3.64 0.82 6.06
C PRO A 274 -3.21 0.85 4.60
N ASP A 275 -4.18 1.00 3.70
CA ASP A 275 -3.98 0.94 2.24
C ASP A 275 -4.52 2.21 1.53
N ASN A 276 -5.11 2.13 0.33
CA ASN A 276 -5.70 3.28 -0.36
C ASN A 276 -6.76 3.99 0.52
N LEU A 277 -6.68 5.33 0.60
CA LEU A 277 -7.54 6.17 1.42
C LEU A 277 -8.65 6.80 0.57
N THR A 278 -9.91 6.62 0.97
CA THR A 278 -11.06 7.15 0.21
C THR A 278 -11.74 8.29 0.99
N PRO A 279 -11.63 9.55 0.54
CA PRO A 279 -12.18 10.71 1.24
C PRO A 279 -13.64 11.01 0.90
N ASP A 280 -14.34 11.59 1.87
CA ASP A 280 -15.67 12.16 1.71
C ASP A 280 -15.88 13.42 2.58
N ALA A 281 -17.14 13.85 2.73
CA ALA A 281 -17.55 15.03 3.48
C ALA A 281 -17.15 15.01 4.97
N ASP A 282 -17.27 13.85 5.61
CA ASP A 282 -17.20 13.70 7.06
C ASP A 282 -15.86 13.06 7.50
N GLY A 283 -15.17 12.37 6.60
CA GLY A 283 -13.87 11.76 6.89
C GLY A 283 -13.27 10.90 5.78
N LEU A 284 -12.62 9.81 6.21
CA LEU A 284 -11.95 8.81 5.39
C LEU A 284 -12.54 7.42 5.65
N TRP A 285 -12.74 6.66 4.58
CA TRP A 285 -12.71 5.20 4.64
C TRP A 285 -11.26 4.72 4.58
N VAL A 286 -10.88 3.82 5.49
CA VAL A 286 -9.50 3.36 5.69
C VAL A 286 -9.49 1.82 5.73
N PRO A 287 -9.40 1.15 4.57
CA PRO A 287 -9.24 -0.30 4.51
C PRO A 287 -7.90 -0.74 5.09
N LEU A 288 -7.88 -1.91 5.74
CA LEU A 288 -6.66 -2.53 6.25
C LEU A 288 -6.43 -3.87 5.51
N VAL A 289 -5.49 -3.86 4.55
CA VAL A 289 -5.20 -5.01 3.66
C VAL A 289 -4.67 -6.24 4.42
N ILE A 290 -4.01 -6.00 5.55
CA ILE A 290 -3.62 -7.01 6.55
C ILE A 290 -4.20 -6.55 7.89
N ALA A 291 -5.15 -7.31 8.45
CA ALA A 291 -5.59 -7.10 9.83
C ALA A 291 -4.53 -7.59 10.83
N ARG A 292 -4.46 -6.96 12.00
CA ARG A 292 -3.55 -7.33 13.10
C ARG A 292 -4.21 -7.08 14.46
N ASP A 293 -3.68 -7.66 15.51
CA ASP A 293 -4.03 -7.36 16.90
C ASP A 293 -2.91 -7.86 17.83
N ALA A 294 -3.17 -7.97 19.14
CA ALA A 294 -2.20 -8.47 20.10
C ALA A 294 -1.89 -9.97 19.93
N ASP A 295 -2.87 -10.75 19.49
CA ASP A 295 -2.74 -12.20 19.27
C ASP A 295 -2.15 -12.52 17.89
N HIS A 296 -2.37 -11.62 16.91
CA HIS A 296 -1.89 -11.73 15.54
C HIS A 296 -0.97 -10.54 15.14
N PRO A 297 0.27 -10.50 15.66
CA PRO A 297 1.23 -9.45 15.31
C PRO A 297 1.83 -9.67 13.90
N ALA A 298 2.06 -8.58 13.17
CA ALA A 298 2.71 -8.61 11.87
C ALA A 298 4.23 -8.80 12.02
N ILE A 299 4.78 -9.92 11.51
CA ILE A 299 6.16 -10.36 11.74
C ILE A 299 7.23 -9.29 11.43
N TYR A 300 7.07 -8.55 10.34
CA TYR A 300 8.02 -7.52 9.93
C TYR A 300 8.09 -6.36 10.94
N GLN A 301 6.97 -6.05 11.60
CA GLN A 301 6.94 -5.05 12.68
C GLN A 301 7.50 -5.59 13.99
N SER A 302 7.24 -6.85 14.34
CA SER A 302 7.89 -7.51 15.47
C SER A 302 9.42 -7.54 15.35
N LEU A 303 9.93 -7.54 14.11
CA LEU A 303 11.37 -7.50 13.81
C LEU A 303 11.94 -6.08 13.59
N SER A 304 11.13 -5.02 13.68
CA SER A 304 11.55 -3.61 13.49
C SER A 304 12.78 -3.24 14.33
N ARG A 305 12.76 -3.55 15.63
CA ARG A 305 13.84 -3.33 16.60
C ARG A 305 15.08 -4.22 16.42
N PHE A 306 15.03 -5.19 15.51
CA PHE A 306 16.08 -6.20 15.32
C PHE A 306 16.73 -6.10 13.92
N PRO A 307 17.45 -5.01 13.62
CA PRO A 307 17.98 -4.74 12.27
C PRO A 307 18.90 -5.85 11.74
N VAL A 308 19.71 -6.47 12.59
CA VAL A 308 20.59 -7.60 12.21
C VAL A 308 19.77 -8.84 11.81
N ILE A 309 18.64 -9.09 12.47
CA ILE A 309 17.75 -10.22 12.13
C ILE A 309 17.02 -9.93 10.82
N ARG A 310 16.53 -8.70 10.61
CA ARG A 310 15.92 -8.30 9.33
C ARG A 310 16.91 -8.42 8.16
N LEU A 311 18.14 -7.93 8.34
CA LEU A 311 19.21 -8.06 7.34
C LEU A 311 19.57 -9.53 7.07
N PHE A 312 19.68 -10.37 8.11
CA PHE A 312 19.94 -11.80 7.96
C PHE A 312 18.84 -12.49 7.12
N ILE A 313 17.56 -12.25 7.42
CA ILE A 313 16.44 -12.85 6.70
C ILE A 313 16.44 -12.45 5.23
N LEU A 314 16.62 -11.16 4.91
CA LEU A 314 16.61 -10.72 3.51
C LEU A 314 17.80 -11.23 2.71
N ARG A 315 18.98 -11.37 3.33
CA ARG A 315 20.13 -11.96 2.65
C ARG A 315 20.02 -13.48 2.51
N PHE A 316 19.39 -14.15 3.48
CA PHE A 316 19.03 -15.56 3.36
C PHE A 316 18.09 -15.80 2.17
N LEU A 317 17.03 -14.99 2.04
CA LEU A 317 16.09 -15.07 0.91
C LEU A 317 16.79 -14.75 -0.43
N ALA A 318 17.60 -13.69 -0.50
CA ALA A 318 18.34 -13.35 -1.73
C ALA A 318 19.32 -14.45 -2.17
N LEU A 319 19.94 -15.17 -1.23
CA LEU A 319 20.81 -16.32 -1.54
C LEU A 319 20.02 -17.59 -1.92
N LEU A 320 18.82 -17.78 -1.37
CA LEU A 320 17.89 -18.86 -1.76
C LEU A 320 17.31 -18.62 -3.15
N GLU A 321 17.03 -17.36 -3.49
CA GLU A 321 16.51 -16.90 -4.77
C GLU A 321 17.55 -16.98 -5.91
N LEU A 322 18.81 -16.64 -5.61
CA LEU A 322 19.92 -16.56 -6.58
C LEU A 322 20.02 -17.74 -7.56
N PRO A 323 20.00 -19.04 -7.16
CA PRO A 323 20.04 -20.14 -8.12
C PRO A 323 18.84 -20.15 -9.08
N PHE A 324 17.64 -19.83 -8.62
CA PHE A 324 16.46 -19.71 -9.49
C PHE A 324 16.57 -18.51 -10.42
N ARG A 325 17.14 -17.39 -9.97
CA ARG A 325 17.38 -16.20 -10.80
C ARG A 325 18.41 -16.49 -11.89
N LEU A 326 19.48 -17.23 -11.57
CA LEU A 326 20.48 -17.68 -12.54
C LEU A 326 19.89 -18.64 -13.59
N VAL A 327 19.10 -19.64 -13.17
CA VAL A 327 18.42 -20.55 -14.11
C VAL A 327 17.42 -19.78 -14.99
N ASN A 328 16.63 -18.89 -14.40
CA ASN A 328 15.65 -18.08 -15.14
C ASN A 328 16.30 -17.14 -16.17
N ASN A 329 17.47 -16.58 -15.86
CA ASN A 329 18.20 -15.69 -16.77
C ASN A 329 18.88 -16.45 -17.92
N ALA A 330 19.25 -17.72 -17.73
CA ALA A 330 19.79 -18.57 -18.78
C ALA A 330 18.70 -19.25 -19.62
N PHE A 331 17.62 -19.71 -18.97
CA PHE A 331 16.50 -20.44 -19.56
C PHE A 331 15.19 -19.99 -18.90
N PRO A 332 14.58 -18.87 -19.37
CA PRO A 332 13.32 -18.35 -18.82
C PRO A 332 12.22 -19.42 -18.85
N ASN A 333 11.60 -19.70 -17.70
CA ASN A 333 10.55 -20.70 -17.61
C ASN A 333 9.54 -20.40 -16.48
N THR A 334 8.30 -20.84 -16.67
CA THR A 334 7.17 -20.64 -15.74
C THR A 334 7.44 -21.09 -14.30
N TYR A 335 8.25 -22.12 -14.09
CA TYR A 335 8.51 -22.65 -12.75
C TYR A 335 9.47 -21.74 -11.97
N THR A 336 10.58 -21.30 -12.58
CA THR A 336 11.48 -20.34 -11.94
C THR A 336 10.80 -18.98 -11.77
N GLN A 337 10.04 -18.49 -12.75
CA GLN A 337 9.29 -17.23 -12.60
C GLN A 337 8.34 -17.27 -11.38
N LYS A 338 7.59 -18.36 -11.19
CA LYS A 338 6.71 -18.54 -10.02
C LYS A 338 7.47 -18.62 -8.70
N VAL A 339 8.62 -19.30 -8.65
CA VAL A 339 9.45 -19.39 -7.44
C VAL A 339 10.07 -18.04 -7.09
N LEU A 340 10.55 -17.29 -8.09
CA LEU A 340 11.11 -15.94 -7.90
C LEU A 340 10.06 -14.99 -7.33
N HIS A 341 8.88 -14.93 -7.96
CA HIS A 341 7.75 -14.15 -7.47
C HIS A 341 7.37 -14.56 -6.03
N TYR A 342 7.24 -15.86 -5.74
CA TYR A 342 6.83 -16.32 -4.41
C TYR A 342 7.87 -16.08 -3.29
N ILE A 343 9.17 -15.92 -3.59
CA ILE A 343 10.18 -15.69 -2.55
C ILE A 343 10.18 -14.22 -2.06
N GLY A 344 10.03 -13.26 -2.98
CA GLY A 344 10.12 -11.82 -2.67
C GLY A 344 8.79 -11.09 -2.43
N HIS A 345 7.69 -11.59 -3.00
CA HIS A 345 6.41 -10.87 -3.06
C HIS A 345 5.62 -10.95 -1.74
N PHE A 346 4.58 -10.13 -1.58
CA PHE A 346 3.68 -10.21 -0.42
C PHE A 346 3.02 -11.59 -0.24
N GLU A 347 2.89 -12.38 -1.31
CA GLU A 347 2.32 -13.72 -1.21
C GLU A 347 3.12 -14.70 -0.35
N THR A 348 4.43 -14.48 -0.12
CA THR A 348 5.26 -15.30 0.78
C THR A 348 4.63 -15.44 2.17
N THR A 349 3.94 -14.38 2.64
CA THR A 349 3.32 -14.32 3.98
C THR A 349 1.80 -14.48 3.95
N ARG A 350 1.17 -14.77 2.80
CA ARG A 350 -0.30 -14.86 2.67
C ARG A 350 -0.94 -15.89 3.60
N ALA A 351 -0.21 -16.94 3.96
CA ALA A 351 -0.64 -17.96 4.93
C ALA A 351 -0.62 -17.49 6.41
N LEU A 352 0.08 -16.39 6.71
CA LEU A 352 0.18 -15.78 8.05
C LEU A 352 -0.82 -14.62 8.26
N ILE A 353 -1.48 -14.15 7.18
CA ILE A 353 -2.47 -13.08 7.25
C ILE A 353 -3.72 -13.59 8.01
N PRO A 354 -4.19 -12.90 9.07
CA PRO A 354 -5.40 -13.29 9.79
C PRO A 354 -6.64 -13.33 8.88
N LYS A 355 -7.61 -14.20 9.21
CA LYS A 355 -8.86 -14.32 8.44
C LYS A 355 -9.78 -13.09 8.55
N ARG A 356 -9.47 -12.14 9.45
CA ARG A 356 -10.30 -10.94 9.69
C ARG A 356 -10.08 -9.92 8.58
N THR A 357 -11.16 -9.46 7.99
CA THR A 357 -11.20 -8.23 7.18
C THR A 357 -11.52 -7.05 8.10
N THR A 358 -10.83 -5.92 7.95
CA THR A 358 -11.11 -4.69 8.69
C THR A 358 -11.17 -3.51 7.73
N ILE A 359 -12.22 -2.70 7.85
CA ILE A 359 -12.30 -1.35 7.27
C ILE A 359 -12.58 -0.39 8.43
N LEU A 360 -11.83 0.70 8.54
CA LEU A 360 -12.07 1.73 9.54
C LEU A 360 -12.75 2.95 8.94
N ARG A 361 -13.47 3.66 9.80
CA ARG A 361 -14.07 4.97 9.53
C ARG A 361 -13.38 6.00 10.43
N VAL A 362 -12.72 6.99 9.83
CA VAL A 362 -11.91 8.00 10.53
C VAL A 362 -12.43 9.39 10.16
N ASP A 363 -12.65 10.28 11.13
CA ASP A 363 -13.09 11.65 10.85
C ASP A 363 -11.93 12.57 10.38
N TRP A 364 -12.25 13.76 9.88
CA TRP A 364 -11.24 14.76 9.47
C TRP A 364 -10.40 15.35 10.64
N SER A 365 -10.68 14.97 11.89
CA SER A 365 -9.89 15.34 13.07
C SER A 365 -8.87 14.27 13.48
N GLY A 366 -9.01 13.02 13.01
CA GLY A 366 -8.15 11.88 13.36
C GLY A 366 -8.79 10.91 14.36
N ASN A 367 -10.09 11.04 14.66
CA ASN A 367 -10.80 10.09 15.51
C ASN A 367 -11.27 8.89 14.68
N ILE A 368 -11.02 7.67 15.17
CA ILE A 368 -11.70 6.48 14.65
C ILE A 368 -13.14 6.52 15.19
N ILE A 369 -14.12 6.73 14.32
CA ILE A 369 -15.54 6.85 14.67
C ILE A 369 -16.33 5.55 14.43
N GLY A 370 -15.72 4.56 13.77
CA GLY A 370 -16.30 3.22 13.62
C GLY A 370 -15.38 2.26 12.87
N SER A 371 -15.79 0.99 12.81
CA SER A 371 -15.10 -0.08 12.11
C SER A 371 -16.09 -1.12 11.58
N LEU A 372 -15.78 -1.68 10.41
CA LEU A 372 -16.49 -2.79 9.80
C LEU A 372 -15.57 -4.00 9.78
N HIS A 373 -16.09 -5.14 10.21
CA HIS A 373 -15.34 -6.39 10.36
C HIS A 373 -16.06 -7.57 9.69
N GLY A 374 -15.29 -8.59 9.31
CA GLY A 374 -15.78 -9.85 8.77
C GLY A 374 -14.72 -10.95 8.89
N PHE A 375 -15.15 -12.20 8.85
CA PHE A 375 -14.37 -13.39 9.21
C PHE A 375 -14.61 -14.59 8.29
N ASP A 376 -15.68 -14.59 7.48
CA ASP A 376 -16.09 -15.70 6.61
C ASP A 376 -15.26 -15.86 5.32
N LYS A 377 -14.43 -14.86 4.98
CA LYS A 377 -13.67 -14.72 3.72
C LYS A 377 -14.52 -14.49 2.45
N SER A 378 -15.78 -14.08 2.58
CA SER A 378 -16.58 -13.62 1.44
C SER A 378 -15.87 -12.48 0.71
N VAL A 379 -15.39 -11.47 1.46
CA VAL A 379 -14.46 -10.41 1.05
C VAL A 379 -13.25 -10.40 2.00
N HIS A 380 -12.03 -10.26 1.46
CA HIS A 380 -10.80 -10.25 2.26
C HIS A 380 -9.66 -9.44 1.62
N SER A 381 -8.67 -9.07 2.44
CA SER A 381 -7.50 -8.24 2.10
C SER A 381 -7.87 -7.05 1.22
N VAL A 382 -8.77 -6.21 1.75
CA VAL A 382 -9.30 -5.05 1.04
C VAL A 382 -8.24 -3.96 0.98
N SER A 383 -8.00 -3.40 -0.21
CA SER A 383 -7.08 -2.28 -0.45
C SER A 383 -7.79 -0.95 -0.71
N HIS A 384 -9.01 -0.94 -1.25
CA HIS A 384 -9.80 0.28 -1.50
C HIS A 384 -11.29 0.06 -1.20
N VAL A 385 -11.97 1.09 -0.65
CA VAL A 385 -13.42 1.08 -0.35
C VAL A 385 -14.12 2.18 -1.14
N LEU A 386 -15.04 1.82 -2.04
CA LEU A 386 -15.84 2.76 -2.81
C LEU A 386 -17.30 2.73 -2.33
N GLU A 387 -17.77 3.82 -1.71
CA GLU A 387 -19.18 3.99 -1.37
C GLU A 387 -19.98 4.41 -2.61
N LEU A 388 -21.01 3.63 -2.98
CA LEU A 388 -21.86 3.90 -4.13
C LEU A 388 -23.29 3.36 -3.90
N GLY A 389 -24.23 4.28 -3.65
CA GLY A 389 -25.62 3.95 -3.34
C GLY A 389 -25.76 3.32 -1.96
N GLU A 390 -26.50 2.22 -1.84
CA GLU A 390 -26.62 1.46 -0.58
C GLU A 390 -25.47 0.46 -0.32
N HIS A 391 -24.34 0.56 -1.02
CA HIS A 391 -23.29 -0.46 -1.00
C HIS A 391 -21.89 0.13 -0.88
N LEU A 392 -20.99 -0.64 -0.28
CA LEU A 392 -19.55 -0.47 -0.38
C LEU A 392 -19.01 -1.50 -1.37
N TYR A 393 -18.31 -1.04 -2.39
CA TYR A 393 -17.54 -1.85 -3.32
C TYR A 393 -16.09 -1.95 -2.81
N LEU A 394 -15.52 -3.14 -2.84
CA LEU A 394 -14.29 -3.48 -2.12
C LEU A 394 -13.23 -4.01 -3.08
N GLY A 395 -12.19 -3.21 -3.30
CA GLY A 395 -10.99 -3.57 -4.05
C GLY A 395 -10.03 -4.40 -3.19
N SER A 396 -9.17 -5.20 -3.82
CA SER A 396 -8.16 -6.03 -3.17
C SER A 396 -7.04 -6.37 -4.16
N PRO A 397 -5.77 -6.50 -3.72
CA PRO A 397 -4.68 -6.88 -4.62
C PRO A 397 -4.75 -8.34 -5.09
N PHE A 398 -5.50 -9.17 -4.37
CA PHE A 398 -5.36 -10.63 -4.39
C PHE A 398 -6.66 -11.40 -4.70
N ASN A 399 -7.78 -10.70 -4.92
CA ASN A 399 -9.09 -11.31 -5.20
C ASN A 399 -9.33 -11.42 -6.70
N ASN A 400 -9.89 -12.55 -7.14
CA ASN A 400 -10.32 -12.78 -8.52
C ASN A 400 -11.78 -12.28 -8.77
N TYR A 401 -12.21 -11.28 -8.00
CA TYR A 401 -13.57 -10.70 -7.99
C TYR A 401 -13.52 -9.28 -7.43
N LEU A 402 -14.53 -8.47 -7.76
CA LEU A 402 -14.83 -7.21 -7.07
C LEU A 402 -15.79 -7.50 -5.91
N GLY A 403 -15.42 -7.15 -4.68
CA GLY A 403 -16.30 -7.36 -3.52
C GLY A 403 -17.43 -6.33 -3.48
N ARG A 404 -18.61 -6.71 -2.99
CA ARG A 404 -19.70 -5.78 -2.63
C ARG A 404 -20.34 -6.18 -1.30
N VAL A 405 -20.48 -5.23 -0.39
CA VAL A 405 -21.24 -5.38 0.86
C VAL A 405 -22.31 -4.29 0.96
N LYS A 406 -23.40 -4.55 1.69
CA LYS A 406 -24.41 -3.53 1.96
C LYS A 406 -23.89 -2.53 2.99
N LEU A 407 -24.07 -1.23 2.74
CA LEU A 407 -23.68 -0.17 3.67
C LEU A 407 -24.47 -0.33 4.99
N PRO A 408 -23.79 -0.49 6.16
CA PRO A 408 -24.47 -0.63 7.44
C PRO A 408 -25.23 0.65 7.81
N ARG A 409 -26.56 0.55 7.95
CA ARG A 409 -27.43 1.69 8.22
C ARG A 409 -27.35 2.16 9.69
N GLY A 410 -26.28 2.88 10.02
CA GLY A 410 -26.18 3.68 11.25
C GLY A 410 -27.08 4.93 11.24
N PRO A 411 -27.14 5.69 12.34
CA PRO A 411 -27.86 6.97 12.38
C PRO A 411 -27.30 7.92 11.32
N GLN A 412 -28.18 8.60 10.57
CA GLN A 412 -27.81 9.22 9.29
C GLN A 412 -26.66 10.22 9.38
N ILE A 413 -25.51 9.81 8.85
CA ILE A 413 -24.45 10.71 8.38
C ILE A 413 -25.07 11.59 7.29
N LYS A 414 -25.05 12.92 7.49
CA LYS A 414 -25.69 13.88 6.58
C LYS A 414 -24.76 14.21 5.42
N ILE A 415 -24.70 13.29 4.45
CA ILE A 415 -23.92 13.41 3.20
C ILE A 415 -24.03 14.84 2.65
N ARG A 416 -22.91 15.58 2.71
CA ARG A 416 -22.76 16.91 2.13
C ARG A 416 -21.43 17.01 1.38
N ASN A 417 -21.47 16.60 0.13
CA ASN A 417 -20.39 16.70 -0.85
C ASN A 417 -19.20 15.74 -0.61
N VAL A 418 -19.46 14.45 -0.79
CA VAL A 418 -18.47 13.59 -1.49
C VAL A 418 -18.25 14.18 -2.90
N ARG A 419 -17.10 13.94 -3.54
CA ARG A 419 -16.76 14.47 -4.88
C ARG A 419 -17.51 13.74 -6.02
N TYR A 420 -18.84 13.65 -5.92
CA TYR A 420 -19.72 13.03 -6.92
C TYR A 420 -19.86 13.90 -8.18
N GLU A 421 -19.21 13.50 -9.28
CA GLU A 421 -19.48 14.11 -10.59
C GLU A 421 -20.68 13.48 -11.28
N GLY A 422 -21.83 14.17 -11.16
CA GLY A 422 -22.99 13.95 -12.02
C GLY A 422 -23.80 12.68 -11.75
N VAL A 423 -24.01 12.33 -10.47
CA VAL A 423 -25.01 11.34 -10.05
C VAL A 423 -26.17 12.08 -9.40
N GLU A 424 -27.32 12.16 -10.08
CA GLU A 424 -28.56 12.62 -9.45
C GLU A 424 -29.12 11.52 -8.53
N PRO A 425 -29.64 11.86 -7.33
CA PRO A 425 -30.26 10.88 -6.46
C PRO A 425 -31.59 10.41 -7.05
N VAL A 426 -31.74 9.10 -7.25
CA VAL A 426 -33.00 8.49 -7.71
C VAL A 426 -34.05 8.62 -6.61
N VAL A 427 -34.83 9.71 -6.66
CA VAL A 427 -36.01 9.90 -5.81
C VAL A 427 -37.02 8.82 -6.17
N SER A 428 -37.40 7.99 -5.19
CA SER A 428 -38.39 6.93 -5.37
C SER A 428 -39.78 7.52 -5.62
N GLY A 429 -40.13 7.66 -6.90
CA GLY A 429 -41.41 8.19 -7.34
C GLY A 429 -42.57 7.38 -6.76
N LYS A 430 -43.43 8.02 -5.96
CA LYS A 430 -44.69 7.42 -5.49
C LYS A 430 -45.56 7.09 -6.71
N ALA A 431 -45.77 5.80 -6.98
CA ALA A 431 -46.69 5.36 -8.00
C ALA A 431 -48.11 5.87 -7.69
N LYS A 432 -48.72 6.58 -8.64
CA LYS A 432 -50.17 6.83 -8.60
C LYS A 432 -50.91 5.50 -8.84
N PRO A 433 -52.04 5.24 -8.17
CA PRO A 433 -52.90 4.11 -8.51
C PRO A 433 -53.41 4.21 -9.94
N LYS A 434 -53.60 3.07 -10.61
CA LYS A 434 -54.46 2.99 -11.80
C LYS A 434 -55.92 2.90 -11.37
N GLU A 435 -56.80 3.56 -12.11
CA GLU A 435 -58.25 3.49 -11.91
C GLU A 435 -58.80 2.14 -12.39
N VAL A 436 -59.89 1.69 -11.76
CA VAL A 436 -60.70 0.54 -12.17
C VAL A 436 -62.18 0.95 -12.04
N PRO A 437 -63.06 0.73 -13.05
CA PRO A 437 -64.46 1.16 -13.01
C PRO A 437 -65.34 0.46 -11.97
N THR A 438 -66.46 1.09 -11.60
CA THR A 438 -67.27 0.78 -10.41
C THR A 438 -68.66 0.21 -10.71
N THR A 439 -68.99 -0.96 -10.14
CA THR A 439 -70.36 -1.48 -9.87
C THR A 439 -70.22 -2.71 -8.92
N THR A 440 -71.04 -3.00 -7.90
CA THR A 440 -72.24 -2.34 -7.30
C THR A 440 -72.41 -2.84 -5.85
N THR A 441 -72.98 -2.03 -4.95
CA THR A 441 -73.19 -2.37 -3.51
C THR A 441 -74.61 -2.91 -3.23
N PRO A 442 -74.85 -3.63 -2.10
CA PRO A 442 -75.36 -2.96 -0.90
C PRO A 442 -74.83 -3.46 0.48
N LYS A 443 -75.22 -2.73 1.53
CA LYS A 443 -74.96 -2.86 3.00
C LYS A 443 -75.82 -3.99 3.67
N PRO A 444 -75.81 -4.28 5.01
CA PRO A 444 -75.38 -3.45 6.17
C PRO A 444 -74.58 -4.11 7.35
N THR A 445 -74.25 -3.24 8.32
CA THR A 445 -73.76 -3.29 9.74
C THR A 445 -74.11 -4.50 10.66
N THR A 446 -73.56 -4.73 11.88
CA THR A 446 -73.05 -3.81 12.97
C THR A 446 -72.09 -4.47 14.01
N THR A 447 -71.49 -3.65 14.89
CA THR A 447 -70.72 -3.80 16.18
C THR A 447 -71.12 -4.92 17.21
N PRO A 448 -70.49 -5.07 18.42
CA PRO A 448 -69.22 -4.55 19.03
C PRO A 448 -68.33 -5.64 19.75
N PRO A 449 -67.17 -5.29 20.38
CA PRO A 449 -66.30 -6.25 21.11
C PRO A 449 -66.49 -6.31 22.65
N PRO A 450 -66.02 -7.41 23.27
CA PRO A 450 -65.13 -7.40 24.45
C PRO A 450 -63.88 -8.32 24.20
N THR A 451 -63.01 -8.79 25.11
CA THR A 451 -62.95 -8.84 26.60
C THR A 451 -61.48 -8.91 27.09
N THR A 452 -61.25 -8.80 28.40
CA THR A 452 -60.01 -9.11 29.17
C THR A 452 -59.78 -10.64 29.38
N THR A 453 -58.70 -11.18 29.97
CA THR A 453 -57.78 -10.65 31.03
C THR A 453 -56.40 -11.35 31.06
N THR A 454 -55.38 -10.67 31.60
CA THR A 454 -54.04 -11.22 31.94
C THR A 454 -54.09 -12.20 33.12
N PRO A 455 -53.06 -13.07 33.30
CA PRO A 455 -52.17 -12.84 34.47
C PRO A 455 -50.66 -13.11 34.23
N LYS A 456 -49.84 -12.50 35.10
CA LYS A 456 -48.37 -12.59 35.29
C LYS A 456 -48.09 -12.12 36.74
N PRO A 457 -46.99 -12.47 37.46
CA PRO A 457 -45.88 -13.40 37.17
C PRO A 457 -45.71 -14.53 38.22
N THR A 458 -44.76 -15.45 37.97
CA THR A 458 -43.90 -16.00 39.03
C THR A 458 -42.45 -16.09 38.53
N THR A 459 -41.48 -15.96 39.44
CA THR A 459 -40.04 -15.90 39.14
C THR A 459 -39.30 -17.04 39.82
N THR A 460 -38.45 -17.79 39.10
CA THR A 460 -37.51 -18.76 39.69
C THR A 460 -36.15 -18.70 39.01
N THR A 461 -35.14 -18.30 39.78
CA THR A 461 -33.74 -18.15 39.33
C THR A 461 -32.97 -19.47 39.46
N PRO A 462 -32.26 -19.95 38.43
CA PRO A 462 -31.24 -20.99 38.58
C PRO A 462 -30.02 -20.42 39.32
N LYS A 463 -29.73 -20.91 40.52
CA LYS A 463 -28.52 -20.57 41.28
C LYS A 463 -27.32 -21.38 40.75
N PRO A 464 -26.11 -20.80 40.61
CA PRO A 464 -24.92 -21.58 40.26
C PRO A 464 -24.53 -22.57 41.37
N THR A 465 -24.27 -23.82 41.01
CA THR A 465 -23.75 -24.84 41.93
C THR A 465 -22.24 -24.70 42.06
N THR A 466 -21.77 -24.31 43.24
CA THR A 466 -20.34 -24.38 43.62
C THR A 466 -19.96 -25.81 44.00
N THR A 467 -18.93 -26.35 43.36
CA THR A 467 -18.20 -27.54 43.86
C THR A 467 -16.74 -27.16 44.07
N THR A 468 -16.31 -27.16 45.33
CA THR A 468 -14.97 -26.71 45.74
C THR A 468 -14.05 -27.89 46.02
N THR A 469 -13.01 -28.07 45.21
CA THR A 469 -11.88 -28.97 45.52
C THR A 469 -10.57 -28.28 45.16
N THR A 470 -9.95 -27.61 46.14
CA THR A 470 -8.65 -26.95 46.01
C THR A 470 -7.55 -27.82 46.63
N PRO A 471 -6.58 -28.34 45.85
CA PRO A 471 -5.33 -28.84 46.40
C PRO A 471 -4.50 -27.68 46.95
N LYS A 472 -4.11 -27.78 48.23
CA LYS A 472 -3.30 -26.79 48.94
C LYS A 472 -1.89 -26.69 48.33
N PRO A 473 -1.33 -25.49 48.09
CA PRO A 473 0.05 -25.35 47.60
C PRO A 473 1.05 -25.80 48.68
N THR A 474 2.10 -26.49 48.25
CA THR A 474 3.22 -26.90 49.12
C THR A 474 4.46 -26.07 48.78
N THR A 475 5.12 -25.57 49.82
CA THR A 475 6.19 -24.57 49.75
C THR A 475 7.54 -25.18 49.35
N THR A 476 8.21 -24.62 48.34
CA THR A 476 9.69 -24.46 48.30
C THR A 476 10.14 -23.58 47.13
N THR A 477 10.49 -22.32 47.43
CA THR A 477 11.23 -21.45 46.48
C THR A 477 12.51 -20.95 47.16
N PRO A 478 13.71 -21.30 46.65
CA PRO A 478 14.96 -20.72 47.13
C PRO A 478 15.03 -19.22 46.84
N LYS A 479 15.39 -18.44 47.86
CA LYS A 479 15.52 -16.98 47.85
C LYS A 479 16.70 -16.49 47.00
N PRO A 480 16.49 -15.60 46.00
CA PRO A 480 17.48 -14.62 45.58
C PRO A 480 17.35 -13.36 46.45
N THR A 481 18.47 -12.77 46.88
CA THR A 481 18.46 -11.58 47.75
C THR A 481 18.40 -10.30 46.91
N THR A 482 17.38 -9.46 47.11
CA THR A 482 17.33 -8.09 46.57
C THR A 482 18.13 -7.12 47.44
N THR A 483 19.02 -6.35 46.82
CA THR A 483 19.65 -5.17 47.43
C THR A 483 19.58 -3.99 46.46
N THR A 484 18.74 -3.01 46.77
CA THR A 484 18.63 -1.74 46.03
C THR A 484 18.52 -0.59 47.03
N PRO A 485 19.54 0.27 47.17
CA PRO A 485 19.46 1.45 48.02
C PRO A 485 18.47 2.48 47.47
N LYS A 486 17.65 3.07 48.35
CA LYS A 486 16.79 4.23 48.05
C LYS A 486 17.61 5.53 48.14
N PRO A 487 17.40 6.54 47.28
CA PRO A 487 18.18 7.77 47.31
C PRO A 487 17.87 8.67 48.51
N THR A 488 18.87 9.44 48.94
CA THR A 488 18.80 10.50 49.96
C THR A 488 18.94 11.89 49.33
N THR A 489 18.11 12.83 49.79
CA THR A 489 18.05 14.22 49.27
C THR A 489 18.82 15.17 50.17
N ALA A 490 19.66 16.06 49.62
CA ALA A 490 20.28 17.16 50.36
C ALA A 490 20.56 18.40 49.47
N LYS A 491 20.30 19.60 50.03
CA LYS A 491 20.55 20.96 49.51
C LYS A 491 20.45 21.89 50.74
N PRO A 492 21.33 22.89 51.00
CA PRO A 492 21.80 23.99 50.11
C PRO A 492 23.34 23.95 49.90
N THR A 493 24.13 24.99 49.54
CA THR A 493 23.95 26.47 49.56
C THR A 493 24.83 27.18 48.50
N THR A 494 24.61 28.49 48.33
CA THR A 494 25.32 29.46 47.48
C THR A 494 26.67 29.94 48.02
N THR A 495 27.56 30.47 47.16
CA THR A 495 28.29 31.77 47.28
C THR A 495 28.93 32.13 45.90
N ALA A 496 29.47 33.34 45.71
CA ALA A 496 29.68 34.01 44.42
C ALA A 496 31.14 34.06 43.89
N ALA A 497 31.32 34.72 42.72
CA ALA A 497 32.57 34.84 41.96
C ALA A 497 33.47 36.02 42.40
N PRO A 498 34.76 36.02 41.98
CA PRO A 498 35.23 37.00 40.98
C PRO A 498 36.30 36.44 40.01
N LYS A 499 36.99 37.20 39.13
CA LYS A 499 36.59 38.20 38.09
C LYS A 499 37.89 38.73 37.39
N THR A 500 37.86 39.04 36.09
CA THR A 500 38.93 39.76 35.31
C THR A 500 40.30 39.04 35.20
N THR A 501 41.16 39.18 34.17
CA THR A 501 41.33 40.07 32.98
C THR A 501 42.19 39.30 31.92
N ALA A 502 42.54 39.70 30.67
CA ALA A 502 42.33 40.91 29.84
C ALA A 502 42.28 40.56 28.32
N LYS A 503 43.27 41.00 27.51
CA LYS A 503 43.46 40.87 26.05
C LYS A 503 44.97 41.13 25.72
N PRO A 504 45.52 41.08 24.47
CA PRO A 504 45.03 41.56 23.16
C PRO A 504 44.76 40.39 22.17
N THR A 505 44.63 40.48 20.82
CA THR A 505 44.96 41.51 19.80
C THR A 505 43.96 41.48 18.62
N THR A 506 44.45 41.64 17.37
CA THR A 506 43.82 41.86 16.04
C THR A 506 44.96 41.69 14.98
N THR A 507 44.81 41.67 13.63
CA THR A 507 43.81 42.24 12.70
C THR A 507 43.83 41.53 11.31
N THR A 508 42.76 41.68 10.50
CA THR A 508 42.65 41.42 9.03
C THR A 508 43.31 42.57 8.18
N PRO A 509 43.40 42.57 6.81
CA PRO A 509 42.43 42.09 5.78
C PRO A 509 42.99 41.50 4.43
N LYS A 510 42.08 41.33 3.45
CA LYS A 510 42.16 40.86 2.04
C LYS A 510 42.48 42.04 1.07
N PRO A 511 43.23 41.91 -0.08
CA PRO A 511 42.59 41.61 -1.38
C PRO A 511 43.39 40.96 -2.56
N THR A 512 42.57 40.63 -3.57
CA THR A 512 42.64 40.13 -4.96
C THR A 512 43.78 40.62 -5.92
N THR A 513 44.08 39.81 -6.97
CA THR A 513 43.99 40.11 -8.46
C THR A 513 45.19 39.62 -9.32
N ALA A 514 44.89 39.21 -10.57
CA ALA A 514 45.75 39.11 -11.79
C ALA A 514 46.72 37.93 -12.01
N SER A 515 46.85 37.54 -13.29
CA SER A 515 47.82 36.57 -13.87
C SER A 515 48.79 37.29 -14.82
N PRO A 516 49.83 36.61 -15.35
CA PRO A 516 49.87 36.41 -16.82
C PRO A 516 50.60 35.14 -17.33
N THR A 517 50.48 34.88 -18.65
CA THR A 517 51.41 34.17 -19.60
C THR A 517 52.01 32.79 -19.22
N GLN A 518 51.76 31.70 -19.96
CA GLN A 518 52.29 31.33 -21.31
C GLN A 518 53.81 31.05 -21.41
N SER A 519 54.20 29.80 -21.74
CA SER A 519 55.16 29.42 -22.83
C SER A 519 55.34 27.88 -22.88
N THR A 520 54.80 27.14 -23.85
CA THR A 520 55.45 26.57 -25.08
C THR A 520 56.29 25.29 -24.95
N ALA A 521 56.04 24.35 -25.90
CA ALA A 521 56.97 23.37 -26.48
C ALA A 521 57.44 22.16 -25.60
N GLN A 522 57.76 20.98 -26.15
CA GLN A 522 57.73 20.50 -27.55
C GLN A 522 57.45 18.98 -27.67
N LYS A 523 57.12 18.55 -28.90
CA LYS A 523 57.01 17.14 -29.36
C LYS A 523 58.34 16.37 -29.18
N ILE A 524 58.39 15.03 -29.22
CA ILE A 524 58.49 14.22 -30.47
C ILE A 524 58.26 12.70 -30.20
N LYS A 525 57.67 12.03 -31.21
CA LYS A 525 57.71 10.61 -31.69
C LYS A 525 58.46 9.51 -30.87
N GLU A 526 58.19 8.21 -31.00
CA GLU A 526 57.25 7.38 -31.80
C GLU A 526 57.05 6.03 -31.05
N SER A 527 55.91 5.34 -31.11
CA SER A 527 55.51 4.48 -32.25
C SER A 527 54.18 3.76 -31.95
N GLN A 528 53.54 3.18 -32.99
CA GLN A 528 52.41 2.25 -32.90
C GLN A 528 52.71 1.00 -33.75
N PRO A 529 52.03 -0.12 -33.48
CA PRO A 529 50.94 -0.49 -34.39
C PRO A 529 49.65 -0.98 -33.71
N SER A 530 48.51 -0.59 -34.32
CA SER A 530 47.21 -1.27 -34.48
C SER A 530 46.69 -2.35 -33.49
N ALA A 531 45.38 -2.52 -33.27
CA ALA A 531 44.20 -1.68 -33.51
C ALA A 531 42.99 -2.37 -32.84
N GLY A 532 42.01 -1.60 -32.37
CA GLY A 532 40.79 -2.13 -31.75
C GLY A 532 39.96 -0.98 -31.17
N ALA A 533 38.95 -0.55 -31.93
CA ALA A 533 38.26 0.72 -31.64
C ALA A 533 37.41 0.66 -30.36
N LYS A 534 37.46 1.74 -29.58
CA LYS A 534 36.45 2.08 -28.57
C LYS A 534 35.67 3.28 -29.06
N ASP A 535 34.41 3.10 -29.44
CA ASP A 535 33.53 4.22 -29.79
C ASP A 535 33.04 4.95 -28.54
N THR A 536 33.65 6.10 -28.25
CA THR A 536 33.14 7.06 -27.26
C THR A 536 32.04 7.91 -27.89
N ARG A 537 30.79 7.46 -27.75
CA ARG A 537 29.61 8.15 -28.33
C ARG A 537 29.37 9.51 -27.67
N ILE A 538 29.57 10.58 -28.43
CA ILE A 538 29.19 11.96 -28.05
C ILE A 538 27.65 12.06 -28.02
N PRO A 539 27.03 12.68 -27.00
CA PRO A 539 25.58 12.86 -26.97
C PRO A 539 25.13 13.85 -28.06
N PRO A 540 24.01 13.58 -28.77
CA PRO A 540 23.43 14.53 -29.72
C PRO A 540 22.91 15.78 -28.98
N LYS A 541 22.95 16.93 -29.65
CA LYS A 541 22.69 18.24 -29.04
C LYS A 541 21.20 18.65 -29.05
N ASP A 542 20.38 17.92 -29.80
CA ASP A 542 18.95 18.16 -29.99
C ASP A 542 18.16 16.85 -29.72
N PRO A 543 16.95 16.93 -29.15
CA PRO A 543 16.12 15.76 -28.87
C PRO A 543 15.56 15.15 -30.17
N ALA A 544 15.47 13.81 -30.21
CA ALA A 544 14.88 13.09 -31.34
C ALA A 544 13.37 13.38 -31.48
N PRO A 545 12.83 13.43 -32.71
CA PRO A 545 11.42 13.73 -32.94
C PRO A 545 10.50 12.63 -32.40
N VAL A 546 9.46 13.03 -31.67
CA VAL A 546 8.51 12.12 -31.02
C VAL A 546 7.35 11.79 -31.96
N GLU A 547 7.63 11.01 -33.01
CA GLU A 547 6.58 10.37 -33.83
C GLU A 547 7.09 9.08 -34.50
N GLU A 548 7.14 7.99 -33.75
CA GLU A 548 7.51 6.67 -34.25
C GLU A 548 6.28 5.99 -34.89
N LYS A 549 6.23 5.99 -36.23
CA LYS A 549 5.16 5.34 -36.99
C LYS A 549 5.32 3.83 -36.96
N ILE A 550 4.66 3.19 -36.01
CA ILE A 550 4.40 1.74 -36.03
C ILE A 550 3.60 1.43 -37.30
N ALA A 551 4.11 0.53 -38.13
CA ALA A 551 3.36 0.02 -39.28
C ALA A 551 2.38 -1.07 -38.82
N ASP A 552 1.15 -1.01 -39.30
CA ASP A 552 0.15 -2.07 -39.05
C ASP A 552 0.66 -3.40 -39.63
N SER A 553 0.95 -4.35 -38.75
CA SER A 553 1.27 -5.73 -39.12
C SER A 553 0.01 -6.57 -39.00
N GLU A 554 -0.25 -7.41 -40.00
CA GLU A 554 -1.42 -8.29 -39.97
C GLU A 554 -1.43 -9.18 -38.72
N PRO A 555 -2.59 -9.37 -38.06
CA PRO A 555 -2.66 -10.21 -36.87
C PRO A 555 -2.24 -11.65 -37.19
N PRO A 556 -1.41 -12.30 -36.34
CA PRO A 556 -0.89 -13.63 -36.61
C PRO A 556 -2.04 -14.65 -36.71
N LYS A 557 -2.01 -15.47 -37.77
CA LYS A 557 -2.99 -16.53 -38.01
C LYS A 557 -3.04 -17.47 -36.80
N GLN A 558 -4.21 -17.57 -36.17
CA GLN A 558 -4.39 -18.46 -35.02
C GLN A 558 -4.09 -19.92 -35.40
N PRO A 559 -3.28 -20.66 -34.61
CA PRO A 559 -3.06 -22.07 -34.87
C PRO A 559 -4.33 -22.87 -34.57
N LYS A 560 -4.82 -23.63 -35.56
CA LYS A 560 -5.96 -24.53 -35.37
C LYS A 560 -5.65 -25.57 -34.28
N LEU A 561 -6.49 -25.61 -33.24
CA LEU A 561 -6.40 -26.59 -32.15
C LEU A 561 -6.67 -28.01 -32.66
N LYS A 562 -5.62 -28.87 -32.70
CA LYS A 562 -5.80 -30.30 -32.99
C LYS A 562 -6.44 -31.02 -31.80
N VAL A 563 -7.75 -31.21 -31.87
CA VAL A 563 -8.51 -31.99 -30.88
C VAL A 563 -8.23 -33.48 -31.05
N ILE A 564 -7.50 -34.07 -30.10
CA ILE A 564 -7.30 -35.52 -30.03
C ILE A 564 -8.57 -36.16 -29.48
N LYS A 565 -9.39 -36.78 -30.35
CA LYS A 565 -10.50 -37.62 -29.92
C LYS A 565 -10.00 -38.92 -29.28
N LYS A 566 -10.77 -39.46 -28.34
CA LYS A 566 -10.44 -40.69 -27.59
C LYS A 566 -10.62 -41.92 -28.47
N GLY A 567 -9.61 -42.20 -29.29
CA GLY A 567 -9.61 -43.17 -30.38
C GLY A 567 -8.80 -42.59 -31.53
N GLY A 568 -7.59 -43.10 -31.75
CA GLY A 568 -6.54 -42.40 -32.49
C GLY A 568 -6.73 -42.35 -34.01
N ALA A 569 -7.43 -41.33 -34.50
CA ALA A 569 -7.39 -40.88 -35.89
C ALA A 569 -7.42 -39.34 -35.95
N GLN A 570 -6.55 -38.73 -36.75
CA GLN A 570 -6.58 -37.28 -37.00
C GLN A 570 -7.48 -36.99 -38.20
N GLY A 571 -8.39 -36.03 -38.05
CA GLY A 571 -9.21 -35.48 -39.12
C GLY A 571 -9.45 -34.00 -38.83
N GLU A 572 -9.43 -33.16 -39.86
CA GLU A 572 -9.44 -31.70 -39.73
C GLU A 572 -10.84 -31.09 -39.91
N LEU A 573 -11.03 -29.93 -39.30
CA LEU A 573 -12.07 -28.93 -39.59
C LEU A 573 -11.41 -27.55 -39.60
#